data_AF-A0A1G0YX19-F1
#
_entry.id   AF-A0A1G0YX19-F1
#
_cell.length_a   1.000
_cell.length_b   1.000
_cell.length_c   1.000
_cell.angle_alpha   90.00
_cell.angle_beta   90.00
_cell.angle_gamma   90.00
#
_symmetry.space_group_name_H-M   'P 1'
#
loop_
_entity.id
_entity.type
_entity.pdbx_description
1 polymer ?
#
loop_
_entity_poly.entity_id
_entity_poly.type
_entity_poly.pdbx_seq_one_letter_code
_entity_poly.pdbx_strand_id
1 'polypeptide(L)'
;MHVQHTQVKIIGVNGQVSLGKEFAGKMVMVDQVEEGTWIIKCGEFIPDSEKWLHQGNNIEKIENALDWASKNKPAENFDDVILGIENGRKNKD
;
A
#
# COMPACT_ATOMS: atom_id res chain seq x y z
N MET A 1 11.64 26.45 -7.97
CA MET A 1 11.93 27.11 -6.67
C MET A 1 10.94 26.55 -5.65
N HIS A 2 11.41 25.86 -4.62
CA HIS A 2 10.53 25.39 -3.55
C HIS A 2 10.31 26.57 -2.58
N VAL A 3 9.09 27.08 -2.49
CA VAL A 3 8.77 28.17 -1.57
C VAL A 3 8.47 27.55 -0.21
N GLN A 4 9.35 27.76 0.76
CA GLN A 4 9.11 27.42 2.15
C GLN A 4 8.11 28.42 2.72
N HIS A 5 6.94 27.93 3.14
CA HIS A 5 5.93 28.76 3.77
C HIS A 5 5.89 28.48 5.28
N THR A 6 6.59 29.32 6.05
CA THR A 6 6.62 29.22 7.51
C THR A 6 5.47 30.02 8.11
N GLN A 7 4.60 29.37 8.88
CA GLN A 7 3.54 30.01 9.66
C GLN A 7 3.74 29.74 11.15
N VAL A 8 3.51 30.75 11.99
CA VAL A 8 3.45 30.60 13.45
C VAL A 8 1.98 30.47 13.85
N LYS A 9 1.64 29.42 14.60
CA LYS A 9 0.28 29.17 15.11
C LYS A 9 0.32 28.81 16.58
N ILE A 10 -0.78 29.08 17.26
CA ILE A 10 -0.96 28.73 18.67
C ILE A 10 -1.68 27.39 18.75
N ILE A 11 -1.23 26.52 19.66
CA ILE A 11 -1.94 25.30 20.03
C ILE A 11 -3.11 25.71 20.92
N GLY A 12 -4.33 25.39 20.49
CA GLY A 12 -5.53 25.67 21.25
C GLY A 12 -5.56 24.91 22.58
N VAL A 13 -6.42 25.34 23.51
CA VAL A 13 -6.54 24.75 24.85
C VAL A 13 -6.83 23.24 24.86
N ASN A 14 -7.39 22.70 23.77
CA ASN A 14 -7.66 21.28 23.59
C ASN A 14 -6.52 20.51 22.90
N GLY A 15 -5.33 21.12 22.74
CA GLY A 15 -4.18 20.50 22.06
C GLY A 15 -4.23 20.52 20.53
N GLN A 16 -5.16 21.27 19.93
CA GLN A 16 -5.32 21.31 18.47
C GLN A 16 -4.48 22.43 17.80
N VAL A 17 -3.87 22.11 16.65
CA VAL A 17 -3.26 23.11 15.75
C VAL A 17 -4.03 23.14 14.43
N SER A 18 -4.53 24.31 14.04
CA SER A 18 -5.29 24.44 12.79
C SER A 18 -4.33 24.64 11.62
N LEU A 19 -4.17 23.66 10.73
CA LEU A 19 -3.23 23.78 9.59
C LEU A 19 -3.80 24.60 8.43
N GLY A 20 -5.10 24.45 8.15
CA GLY A 20 -5.79 25.13 7.04
C GLY A 20 -6.93 24.26 6.52
N LYS A 21 -7.90 24.85 5.80
CA LYS A 21 -9.05 24.11 5.24
C LYS A 21 -8.64 23.22 4.07
N GLU A 22 -7.57 23.56 3.38
CA GLU A 22 -6.96 22.79 2.29
C GLU A 22 -6.47 21.40 2.72
N PHE A 23 -6.30 21.18 4.02
CA PHE A 23 -5.91 19.89 4.60
C PHE A 23 -7.07 19.14 5.27
N ALA A 24 -8.30 19.66 5.21
CA ALA A 24 -9.45 19.04 5.85
C ALA A 24 -9.69 17.61 5.32
N GLY A 25 -9.91 16.67 6.23
CA GLY A 25 -10.17 15.26 5.92
C GLY A 25 -8.94 14.42 5.54
N LYS A 26 -7.74 15.02 5.43
CA LYS A 26 -6.51 14.26 5.19
C LYS A 26 -6.04 13.56 6.47
N MET A 27 -5.57 12.32 6.32
CA MET A 27 -4.81 11.66 7.37
C MET A 27 -3.39 12.20 7.40
N VAL A 28 -2.88 12.41 8.61
CA VAL A 28 -1.52 12.88 8.83
C VAL A 28 -0.83 12.02 9.86
N MET A 29 0.45 11.77 9.64
CA MET A 29 1.35 11.23 10.65
C MET A 29 1.92 12.40 11.45
N VAL A 30 1.85 12.32 12.77
CA VAL A 30 2.48 13.26 13.69
C VAL A 30 3.57 12.51 14.43
N ASP A 31 4.82 12.88 14.18
CA ASP A 31 5.99 12.24 14.76
C ASP A 31 6.73 13.24 15.67
N GLN A 32 7.05 12.83 16.89
CA GLN A 32 7.84 13.63 17.82
C GLN A 32 9.28 13.14 17.77
N VAL A 33 10.09 13.81 16.96
CA VAL A 33 11.49 13.41 16.76
C VAL A 33 12.36 13.74 17.98
N GLU A 34 12.04 14.84 18.69
CA GLU A 34 12.72 15.31 19.89
C GLU A 34 11.72 16.06 20.82
N GLU A 35 12.13 16.35 22.05
CA GLU A 35 11.30 17.17 22.95
C GLU A 35 11.03 18.55 22.33
N GLY A 36 9.75 18.92 22.19
CA GLY A 36 9.35 20.18 21.57
C GLY A 36 9.44 20.23 20.03
N THR A 37 9.87 19.15 19.37
CA THR A 37 10.03 19.11 17.90
C THR A 37 9.15 18.03 17.29
N TRP A 38 8.23 18.46 16.42
CA TRP A 38 7.32 17.57 15.71
C TRP A 38 7.46 17.70 14.19
N ILE A 39 7.27 16.58 13.50
CA ILE A 39 7.12 16.52 12.05
C ILE A 39 5.69 16.04 11.75
N ILE A 40 4.96 16.84 10.97
CA ILE A 40 3.62 16.46 10.48
C ILE A 40 3.74 16.17 8.99
N LYS A 41 3.38 14.94 8.59
CA LYS A 41 3.40 14.50 7.19
C LYS A 41 2.00 14.12 6.75
N CYS A 42 1.56 14.62 5.59
CA CYS A 42 0.39 14.05 4.93
C CYS A 42 0.72 12.64 4.46
N GLY A 43 -0.18 11.69 4.69
CA GLY A 43 0.00 10.30 4.30
C GLY A 43 -1.31 9.64 3.94
N GLU A 44 -1.18 8.50 3.27
CA GLU A 44 -2.29 7.60 3.00
C GLU A 44 -2.20 6.41 3.97
N PHE A 45 -3.36 5.93 4.39
CA PHE A 45 -3.46 4.74 5.23
C PHE A 45 -3.49 3.51 4.34
N ILE A 46 -2.62 2.54 4.62
CA ILE A 46 -2.60 1.24 3.95
C ILE A 46 -3.18 0.20 4.93
N PRO A 47 -4.34 -0.41 4.62
CA PRO A 47 -4.91 -1.51 5.39
C PRO A 47 -3.91 -2.66 5.60
N ASP A 48 -4.00 -3.34 6.75
CA ASP A 48 -3.09 -4.45 7.08
C ASP A 48 -3.08 -5.55 6.02
N SER A 49 -4.24 -5.85 5.43
CA SER A 49 -4.41 -6.83 4.35
C SER A 49 -3.73 -6.45 3.03
N GLU A 50 -3.31 -5.19 2.88
CA GLU A 50 -2.70 -4.64 1.66
C GLU A 50 -1.23 -4.27 1.87
N LYS A 51 -0.76 -4.20 3.12
CA LYS A 51 0.65 -3.92 3.45
C LYS A 51 1.63 -4.85 2.74
N TRP A 52 1.27 -6.11 2.53
CA TRP A 52 2.13 -7.08 1.86
C TRP A 52 2.49 -6.68 0.42
N LEU A 53 1.63 -5.92 -0.28
CA LEU A 53 1.92 -5.43 -1.63
C LEU A 53 3.17 -4.55 -1.64
N HIS A 54 3.33 -3.72 -0.61
CA HIS A 54 4.43 -2.77 -0.49
C HIS A 54 5.71 -3.38 0.13
N GLN A 55 5.72 -4.69 0.39
CA GLN A 55 6.89 -5.38 0.95
C GLN A 55 7.75 -6.00 -0.16
N GLY A 56 9.07 -5.79 -0.08
CA GLY A 56 10.03 -6.37 -1.02
C GLY A 56 9.72 -5.98 -2.47
N ASN A 57 9.66 -6.98 -3.36
CA ASN A 57 9.34 -6.80 -4.78
C ASN A 57 7.97 -7.37 -5.17
N ASN A 58 7.00 -7.38 -4.25
CA ASN A 58 5.70 -8.00 -4.51
C ASN A 58 4.90 -7.26 -5.60
N ILE A 59 4.95 -5.93 -5.65
CA ILE A 59 4.34 -5.16 -6.77
C ILE A 59 4.94 -5.61 -8.11
N GLU A 60 6.27 -5.65 -8.23
CA GLU A 60 6.95 -6.07 -9.46
C GLU A 60 6.56 -7.50 -9.88
N LYS A 61 6.43 -8.43 -8.92
CA LYS A 61 5.95 -9.80 -9.20
C LYS A 61 4.53 -9.81 -9.77
N ILE A 62 3.62 -8.99 -9.23
CA ILE A 62 2.26 -8.87 -9.75
C ILE A 62 2.28 -8.26 -11.15
N GLU A 63 3.05 -7.20 -11.38
CA GLU A 63 3.18 -6.58 -12.70
C GLU A 63 3.68 -7.58 -13.74
N ASN A 64 4.70 -8.38 -13.41
CA ASN A 64 5.20 -9.45 -14.27
C ASN A 64 4.15 -10.54 -14.53
N ALA A 65 3.39 -10.94 -13.51
CA ALA A 65 2.32 -11.92 -13.67
C ALA A 65 1.20 -11.39 -14.57
N LEU A 66 0.84 -10.11 -14.46
CA LEU A 66 -0.14 -9.44 -15.31
C LEU A 66 0.36 -9.32 -16.76
N ASP A 67 1.62 -8.94 -16.97
CA ASP A 67 2.23 -8.90 -18.30
C ASP A 67 2.21 -10.28 -18.97
N TRP A 68 2.60 -11.33 -18.23
CA TRP A 68 2.50 -12.70 -18.71
C TRP A 68 1.06 -13.08 -19.05
N ALA A 69 0.10 -12.84 -18.15
CA ALA A 69 -1.31 -13.18 -18.37
C ALA A 69 -1.90 -12.45 -19.60
N SER A 70 -1.49 -11.21 -19.85
CA SER A 70 -1.93 -10.44 -21.02
C SER A 70 -1.48 -11.07 -22.34
N LYS A 71 -0.32 -11.74 -22.35
CA LYS A 71 0.29 -12.38 -23.52
C LYS A 71 -0.13 -13.84 -23.69
N ASN A 72 -0.64 -14.46 -22.64
CA ASN A 72 -0.99 -15.87 -22.61
C ASN A 72 -2.49 -16.03 -22.41
N LYS A 73 -3.21 -16.34 -23.50
CA LYS A 73 -4.65 -16.58 -23.44
C LYS A 73 -4.93 -17.80 -22.55
N PRO A 74 -5.91 -17.70 -21.62
CA PRO A 74 -6.38 -18.86 -20.88
C PRO A 74 -6.83 -19.96 -21.83
N ALA A 75 -6.47 -21.20 -21.52
CA ALA A 75 -7.02 -22.38 -22.19
C ALA A 75 -8.21 -22.90 -21.38
N GLU A 76 -9.28 -23.28 -22.08
CA GLU A 76 -10.40 -24.02 -21.48
C GLU A 76 -10.01 -25.50 -21.37
N ASN A 77 -9.11 -25.80 -20.44
CA ASN A 77 -8.52 -27.14 -20.26
C ASN A 77 -8.73 -27.68 -18.84
N PHE A 78 -9.82 -27.28 -18.19
CA PHE A 78 -10.12 -27.67 -16.81
C PHE A 78 -10.14 -29.20 -16.63
N ASP A 79 -10.85 -29.92 -17.51
CA ASP A 79 -10.96 -31.39 -17.44
C ASP A 79 -9.60 -32.08 -17.62
N ASP A 80 -8.79 -31.61 -18.56
CA ASP A 80 -7.44 -32.13 -18.82
C ASP A 80 -6.50 -31.93 -17.62
N VAL A 81 -6.60 -30.77 -16.97
CA VAL A 81 -5.81 -30.44 -15.77
C VAL A 81 -6.21 -31.32 -14.59
N ILE A 82 -7.51 -31.53 -14.36
CA ILE A 82 -8.02 -32.41 -13.29
C ILE A 82 -7.52 -33.85 -13.50
N LEU A 83 -7.66 -34.39 -14.72
CA LEU A 83 -7.19 -35.73 -15.06
C LEU A 83 -5.67 -35.87 -14.84
N GLY A 84 -4.89 -34.84 -15.18
CA GLY A 84 -3.44 -34.82 -14.93
C GLY A 84 -3.07 -34.87 -13.45
N ILE A 85 -3.78 -34.13 -12.59
CA ILE A 85 -3.56 -34.11 -11.14
C ILE A 85 -3.89 -35.47 -10.50
N GLU A 86 -5.01 -36.08 -10.90
CA GLU A 86 -5.43 -37.39 -10.38
C GLU A 86 -4.46 -38.51 -10.75
N ASN A 87 -4.00 -38.54 -12.01
CA ASN A 87 -3.04 -39.53 -12.48
C ASN A 87 -1.66 -39.36 -11.83
N GLY A 88 -1.25 -38.12 -11.54
CA GLY A 88 -0.01 -37.83 -10.80
C GLY A 88 -0.02 -38.29 -9.34
N ARG A 89 -1.21 -38.41 -8.73
CA ARG A 89 -1.39 -38.96 -7.36
C ARG A 89 -1.33 -40.49 -7.35
N LYS A 90 -1.93 -41.16 -8.34
CA LYS A 90 -1.94 -42.64 -8.44
C LYS A 90 -0.56 -43.26 -8.70
N ASN A 91 0.39 -42.52 -9.26
CA ASN A 91 1.75 -43.01 -9.55
C ASN A 91 2.73 -42.82 -8.38
N LYS A 92 2.26 -42.34 -7.21
CA LYS A 92 3.09 -42.13 -6.01
C LYS A 92 2.80 -43.12 -4.87
N ASP A 93 1.83 -44.02 -5.07
CA ASP A 93 1.50 -45.15 -4.17
C ASP A 93 2.02 -46.46 -4.78
#